data_AF-A0A350T2F8-F1
#
_entry.id   AF-A0A350T2F8-F1
#
_cell.length_a   1.000
_cell.length_b   1.000
_cell.length_c   1.000
_cell.angle_alpha   90.00
_cell.angle_beta   90.00
_cell.angle_gamma   90.00
#
_symmetry.space_group_name_H-M   'P 1'
#
loop_
_entity.id
_entity.type
_entity.pdbx_description
1 polymer ?
#
loop_
_entity_poly.entity_id
_entity_poly.type
_entity_poly.pdbx_seq_one_letter_code
_entity_poly.pdbx_strand_id
1 'polypeptide(L)'
;LVEGLQMRGINAVGLTALDGGIARGPRKDAIRIVEDGKPKILRGDYAGSIKQIDTRLIDLLLDNGYLPVLTPPAVSLNGEAINVDGDKLSLRLAEALQADAMVLLSNTAGLLANLDDPDSLIREIDVANPASVEAAMTAAGGRMKKKVQAGIDAVAAGIGRVVFADARVERPVSRALAGEGTVVG
;
A
#
# COMPACT_ATOMS: atom_id res chain seq x y z
N LEU A 1 -6.21 -5.43 15.87
CA LEU A 1 -7.06 -4.63 14.96
C LEU A 1 -8.48 -5.17 14.88
N VAL A 2 -8.69 -6.42 14.48
CA VAL A 2 -10.03 -7.05 14.39
C VAL A 2 -10.85 -6.90 15.68
N GLU A 3 -10.28 -7.24 16.85
CA GLU A 3 -10.92 -7.05 18.15
C GLU A 3 -11.43 -5.63 18.36
N GLY A 4 -10.60 -4.62 18.10
CA GLY A 4 -10.99 -3.21 18.25
C GLY A 4 -12.10 -2.78 17.29
N LEU A 5 -12.19 -3.38 16.09
CA LEU A 5 -13.28 -3.15 15.15
C LEU A 5 -14.58 -3.81 15.65
N GLN A 6 -14.49 -5.05 16.15
CA GLN A 6 -15.62 -5.76 16.73
C GLN A 6 -16.23 -5.03 17.94
N MET A 7 -15.39 -4.48 18.83
CA MET A 7 -15.84 -3.64 19.95
C MET A 7 -16.62 -2.39 19.52
N ARG A 8 -16.49 -1.96 18.25
CA ARG A 8 -17.19 -0.81 17.66
C ARG A 8 -18.39 -1.23 16.81
N GLY A 9 -18.79 -2.51 16.86
CA GLY A 9 -19.90 -3.05 16.09
C GLY A 9 -19.58 -3.26 14.60
N ILE A 10 -18.29 -3.26 14.22
CA ILE A 10 -17.86 -3.51 12.84
C ILE A 10 -17.49 -4.99 12.71
N ASN A 11 -18.17 -5.69 11.80
CA ASN A 11 -17.98 -7.12 11.59
C ASN A 11 -16.70 -7.42 10.79
N ALA A 12 -15.55 -7.24 11.42
CA ALA A 12 -14.24 -7.42 10.79
C ALA A 12 -13.78 -8.89 10.77
N VAL A 13 -13.15 -9.30 9.68
CA VAL A 13 -12.54 -10.64 9.49
C VAL A 13 -11.06 -10.48 9.18
N GLY A 14 -10.21 -11.04 10.03
CA GLY A 14 -8.76 -11.03 9.81
C GLY A 14 -8.34 -12.16 8.88
N LEU A 15 -7.60 -11.83 7.82
CA LEU A 15 -7.01 -12.80 6.91
C LEU A 15 -5.57 -12.41 6.60
N THR A 16 -4.79 -13.41 6.24
CA THR A 16 -3.55 -13.21 5.49
C THR A 16 -3.83 -13.26 3.99
N ALA A 17 -2.89 -12.82 3.17
CA ALA A 17 -3.02 -13.01 1.72
C ALA A 17 -2.80 -14.48 1.29
N LEU A 18 -2.49 -15.39 2.22
CA LEU A 18 -2.52 -16.84 2.00
C LEU A 18 -3.94 -17.40 1.91
N ASP A 19 -4.87 -16.84 2.71
CA ASP A 19 -6.22 -17.37 2.85
C ASP A 19 -6.96 -17.24 1.52
N GLY A 20 -7.57 -18.34 1.06
CA GLY A 20 -8.17 -18.43 -0.28
C GLY A 20 -7.18 -18.26 -1.45
N GLY A 21 -5.88 -18.09 -1.17
CA GLY A 21 -4.88 -17.73 -2.17
C GLY A 21 -5.09 -16.32 -2.73
N ILE A 22 -5.56 -15.37 -1.90
CA ILE A 22 -5.81 -13.97 -2.27
C ILE A 22 -4.65 -13.35 -3.05
N ALA A 23 -3.41 -13.59 -2.64
CA ALA A 23 -2.23 -13.13 -3.38
C ALA A 23 -1.29 -14.27 -3.70
N ARG A 24 -0.85 -14.33 -4.96
CA ARG A 24 0.07 -15.35 -5.48
C ARG A 24 1.24 -14.75 -6.24
N GLY A 25 2.42 -15.37 -6.15
CA GLY A 25 3.52 -15.04 -7.06
C GLY A 25 4.83 -15.79 -6.78
N PRO A 26 5.91 -15.47 -7.50
CA PRO A 26 7.15 -16.24 -7.40
C PRO A 26 7.89 -15.88 -6.10
N ARG A 27 8.42 -16.92 -5.46
CA ARG A 27 9.48 -16.80 -4.46
C ARG A 27 10.75 -16.30 -5.14
N LYS A 28 11.56 -15.53 -4.42
CA LYS A 28 12.91 -15.16 -4.86
C LYS A 28 13.89 -16.18 -4.31
N ASP A 29 14.57 -16.92 -5.19
CA ASP A 29 15.54 -17.93 -4.78
C ASP A 29 16.79 -17.34 -4.10
N ALA A 30 17.05 -16.06 -4.36
CA ALA A 30 18.20 -15.32 -3.88
C ALA A 30 17.82 -13.86 -3.62
N ILE A 31 18.11 -13.37 -2.41
CA ILE A 31 17.96 -11.97 -2.04
C ILE A 31 19.34 -11.40 -1.77
N ARG A 32 19.67 -10.26 -2.40
CA ARG A 32 20.88 -9.52 -2.09
C ARG A 32 20.66 -8.77 -0.78
N ILE A 33 21.47 -9.07 0.23
CA ILE A 33 21.51 -8.37 1.50
C ILE A 33 22.88 -7.70 1.65
N VAL A 34 22.97 -6.66 2.47
CA VAL A 34 24.26 -6.10 2.90
C VAL A 34 24.45 -6.51 4.34
N GLU A 35 25.48 -7.31 4.60
CA GLU A 35 25.85 -7.78 5.94
C GLU A 35 27.33 -7.41 6.13
N ASP A 36 27.64 -6.69 7.22
CA ASP A 36 28.97 -6.14 7.50
C ASP A 36 29.54 -5.27 6.36
N GLY A 37 28.67 -4.49 5.70
CA GLY A 37 29.06 -3.61 4.60
C GLY A 37 29.40 -4.33 3.29
N LYS A 38 29.23 -5.66 3.22
CA LYS A 38 29.48 -6.47 2.02
C LYS A 38 28.17 -7.00 1.42
N PRO A 39 27.99 -6.94 0.09
CA PRO A 39 26.85 -7.58 -0.55
C PRO A 39 26.97 -9.10 -0.43
N LYS A 40 25.99 -9.73 0.23
CA LYS A 40 25.81 -11.19 0.30
C LYS A 40 24.54 -11.60 -0.41
N ILE A 41 24.51 -12.85 -0.87
CA ILE A 41 23.30 -13.46 -1.41
C ILE A 41 22.73 -14.38 -0.34
N LEU A 42 21.60 -14.00 0.23
CA LEU A 42 20.83 -14.86 1.12
C LEU A 42 19.99 -15.80 0.23
N ARG A 43 20.29 -17.09 0.30
CA ARG A 43 19.47 -18.15 -0.30
C ARG A 43 18.55 -18.72 0.78
N GLY A 44 17.32 -19.05 0.42
CA GLY A 44 16.37 -19.67 1.34
C GLY A 44 15.50 -18.70 2.14
N ASP A 45 15.61 -17.38 1.93
CA ASP A 45 14.60 -16.47 2.47
C ASP A 45 13.25 -16.73 1.77
N TYR A 46 12.18 -16.73 2.54
CA TYR A 46 10.82 -16.94 2.04
C TYR A 46 10.23 -15.60 1.63
N ALA A 47 10.95 -14.79 0.84
CA ALA A 47 10.41 -13.55 0.30
C ALA A 47 10.14 -13.68 -1.20
N GLY A 48 9.12 -12.97 -1.69
CA GLY A 48 8.69 -13.08 -3.08
C GLY A 48 8.21 -11.78 -3.69
N SER A 49 7.39 -11.91 -4.71
CA SER A 49 6.65 -10.80 -5.32
C SER A 49 5.22 -11.25 -5.63
N ILE A 50 4.31 -10.30 -5.70
CA ILE A 50 2.91 -10.55 -6.03
C ILE A 50 2.75 -10.43 -7.55
N LYS A 51 2.14 -11.44 -8.17
CA LYS A 51 1.84 -11.46 -9.61
C LYS A 51 0.34 -11.51 -9.87
N GLN A 52 -0.41 -12.19 -9.01
CA GLN A 52 -1.84 -12.38 -9.16
C GLN A 52 -2.56 -12.04 -7.85
N ILE A 53 -3.72 -11.41 -7.98
CA ILE A 53 -4.68 -11.19 -6.90
C ILE A 53 -5.98 -11.90 -7.30
N ASP A 54 -6.57 -12.63 -6.36
CA ASP A 54 -7.88 -13.26 -6.49
C ASP A 54 -8.84 -12.60 -5.49
N THR A 55 -9.79 -11.82 -6.00
CA THR A 55 -10.71 -11.02 -5.18
C THR A 55 -11.91 -11.82 -4.70
N ARG A 56 -12.16 -13.04 -5.20
CA ARG A 56 -13.43 -13.76 -4.95
C ARG A 56 -13.76 -13.93 -3.47
N LEU A 57 -12.76 -14.21 -2.63
CA LEU A 57 -12.95 -14.30 -1.17
C LEU A 57 -13.24 -12.92 -0.54
N ILE A 58 -12.58 -11.87 -1.03
CA ILE A 58 -12.77 -10.50 -0.57
C ILE A 58 -14.18 -10.04 -0.94
N ASP A 59 -14.58 -10.23 -2.20
CA ASP A 59 -15.89 -9.86 -2.73
C ASP A 59 -17.01 -10.58 -1.97
N LEU A 60 -16.87 -11.90 -1.75
CA LEU A 60 -17.82 -12.68 -0.95
C LEU A 60 -17.99 -12.11 0.47
N LEU A 61 -16.90 -11.71 1.13
CA LEU A 61 -16.97 -11.15 2.48
C LEU A 61 -17.62 -9.77 2.48
N LEU A 62 -17.26 -8.90 1.54
CA LEU A 62 -17.85 -7.57 1.39
C LEU A 62 -19.35 -7.66 1.09
N ASP A 63 -19.76 -8.54 0.17
CA ASP A 63 -21.16 -8.78 -0.20
C ASP A 63 -22.01 -9.27 0.98
N ASN A 64 -21.38 -9.89 1.98
CA ASN A 64 -22.04 -10.38 3.19
C ASN A 64 -21.84 -9.47 4.41
N GLY A 65 -21.43 -8.21 4.21
CA GLY A 65 -21.35 -7.20 5.25
C GLY A 65 -20.18 -7.36 6.22
N TYR A 66 -19.14 -8.11 5.83
CA TYR A 66 -17.89 -8.18 6.58
C TYR A 66 -16.91 -7.09 6.12
N LEU A 67 -16.01 -6.70 7.03
CA LEU A 67 -14.86 -5.85 6.71
C LEU A 67 -13.57 -6.69 6.70
N PRO A 68 -13.01 -7.01 5.52
CA PRO A 68 -11.73 -7.73 5.43
C PRO A 68 -10.57 -6.92 6.00
N VAL A 69 -9.77 -7.54 6.86
CA VAL A 69 -8.53 -6.99 7.42
C VAL A 69 -7.38 -7.88 6.99
N LEU A 70 -6.61 -7.42 5.99
CA LEU A 70 -5.59 -8.21 5.30
C LEU A 70 -4.17 -7.90 5.76
N THR A 71 -3.30 -8.91 5.78
CA THR A 71 -1.86 -8.79 6.03
C THR A 71 -1.07 -9.78 5.17
N PRO A 72 0.22 -9.52 4.82
CA PRO A 72 1.13 -10.59 4.40
C PRO A 72 1.17 -11.73 5.44
N PRO A 73 1.62 -12.95 5.07
CA PRO A 73 2.27 -13.36 3.81
C PRO A 73 1.31 -13.71 2.65
N ALA A 74 1.87 -13.99 1.48
CA ALA A 74 1.19 -14.43 0.25
C ALA A 74 1.63 -15.86 -0.17
N VAL A 75 0.99 -16.47 -1.17
CA VAL A 75 1.28 -17.84 -1.61
C VAL A 75 2.29 -17.86 -2.76
N SER A 76 3.30 -18.72 -2.69
CA SER A 76 4.23 -18.95 -3.80
C SER A 76 3.55 -19.73 -4.93
N LEU A 77 4.11 -19.73 -6.14
CA LEU A 77 3.60 -20.58 -7.23
C LEU A 77 3.65 -22.09 -6.89
N ASN A 78 4.47 -22.47 -5.90
CA ASN A 78 4.59 -23.85 -5.41
C ASN A 78 3.77 -24.11 -4.15
N GLY A 79 2.95 -23.15 -3.70
CA GLY A 79 2.10 -23.30 -2.50
C GLY A 79 2.78 -22.97 -1.17
N GLU A 80 3.99 -22.41 -1.17
CA GLU A 80 4.69 -22.02 0.06
C GLU A 80 4.24 -20.63 0.54
N ALA A 81 4.28 -20.37 1.85
CA ALA A 81 4.12 -19.00 2.33
C ALA A 81 5.33 -18.14 1.96
N ILE A 82 5.11 -16.97 1.38
CA ILE A 82 6.13 -15.99 1.04
C ILE A 82 5.80 -14.61 1.62
N ASN A 83 6.78 -14.03 2.30
CA ASN A 83 6.77 -12.65 2.72
C ASN A 83 6.75 -11.73 1.49
N VAL A 84 5.88 -10.74 1.52
CA VAL A 84 5.70 -9.74 0.48
C VAL A 84 5.56 -8.37 1.11
N ASP A 85 5.92 -7.35 0.33
CA ASP A 85 5.80 -5.96 0.75
C ASP A 85 4.31 -5.58 0.89
N GLY A 86 3.93 -5.02 2.04
CA GLY A 86 2.55 -4.66 2.36
C GLY A 86 2.01 -3.49 1.53
N ASP A 87 2.86 -2.51 1.18
CA ASP A 87 2.47 -1.40 0.31
C ASP A 87 2.16 -1.94 -1.10
N LYS A 88 2.99 -2.87 -1.59
CA LYS A 88 2.74 -3.57 -2.87
C LYS A 88 1.50 -4.45 -2.81
N LEU A 89 1.26 -5.18 -1.72
CA LEU A 89 0.03 -5.95 -1.56
C LEU A 89 -1.20 -5.04 -1.64
N SER A 90 -1.18 -3.93 -0.92
CA SER A 90 -2.27 -2.96 -0.89
C SER A 90 -2.54 -2.35 -2.26
N LEU A 91 -1.47 -2.00 -2.99
CA LEU A 91 -1.57 -1.49 -4.37
C LEU A 91 -2.22 -2.53 -5.30
N ARG A 92 -1.70 -3.76 -5.32
CA ARG A 92 -2.23 -4.81 -6.21
C ARG A 92 -3.67 -5.17 -5.88
N LEU A 93 -4.05 -5.12 -4.60
CA LEU A 93 -5.45 -5.28 -4.17
C LEU A 93 -6.32 -4.13 -4.67
N ALA A 94 -5.89 -2.87 -4.51
CA ALA A 94 -6.64 -1.71 -4.98
C ALA A 94 -6.82 -1.73 -6.51
N GLU A 95 -5.80 -2.13 -7.26
CA GLU A 95 -5.89 -2.35 -8.72
C GLU A 95 -6.91 -3.43 -9.06
N ALA A 96 -6.82 -4.60 -8.41
CA ALA A 96 -7.69 -5.73 -8.69
C ALA A 96 -9.16 -5.48 -8.33
N LEU A 97 -9.39 -4.68 -7.28
CA LEU A 97 -10.72 -4.26 -6.82
C LEU A 97 -11.23 -3.01 -7.55
N GLN A 98 -10.43 -2.42 -8.44
CA GLN A 98 -10.73 -1.15 -9.12
C GLN A 98 -11.16 -0.03 -8.15
N ALA A 99 -10.37 0.15 -7.08
CA ALA A 99 -10.74 1.04 -5.99
C ALA A 99 -10.87 2.51 -6.43
N ASP A 100 -11.92 3.18 -5.96
CA ASP A 100 -12.11 4.63 -6.16
C ASP A 100 -11.02 5.46 -5.47
N ALA A 101 -10.52 4.97 -4.33
CA ALA A 101 -9.47 5.63 -3.56
C ALA A 101 -8.62 4.61 -2.79
N MET A 102 -7.31 4.87 -2.74
CA MET A 102 -6.36 4.16 -1.90
C MET A 102 -5.75 5.13 -0.88
N VAL A 103 -5.89 4.84 0.41
CA VAL A 103 -5.35 5.70 1.49
C VAL A 103 -4.13 5.04 2.13
N LEU A 104 -3.02 5.76 2.15
CA LEU A 104 -1.76 5.34 2.77
C LEU A 104 -1.48 6.18 4.01
N LEU A 105 -1.82 5.62 5.16
CA LEU A 105 -1.61 6.27 6.46
C LEU A 105 -0.18 6.05 6.96
N SER A 106 0.46 7.13 7.42
CA SER A 106 1.80 7.08 8.02
C SER A 106 1.97 8.12 9.13
N ASN A 107 3.15 8.24 9.71
CA ASN A 107 3.45 9.25 10.73
C ASN A 107 3.83 10.62 10.15
N THR A 108 3.51 10.89 8.87
CA THR A 108 3.73 12.17 8.19
C THR A 108 2.41 12.70 7.62
N ALA A 109 2.26 14.02 7.52
CA ALA A 109 1.05 14.66 7.00
C ALA A 109 0.79 14.37 5.50
N GLY A 110 1.84 14.05 4.77
CA GLY A 110 1.84 13.79 3.32
C GLY A 110 3.24 13.96 2.76
N LEU A 111 3.34 14.42 1.52
CA LEU A 111 4.57 14.85 0.88
C LEU A 111 4.82 16.33 1.17
N LEU A 112 5.94 16.64 1.84
CA LEU A 112 6.40 18.01 2.09
C LEU A 112 7.42 18.42 1.03
N ALA A 113 7.33 19.64 0.52
CA ALA A 113 8.35 20.24 -0.34
C ALA A 113 9.64 20.55 0.45
N ASN A 114 9.51 20.83 1.75
CA ASN A 114 10.61 21.02 2.69
C ASN A 114 10.31 20.26 4.00
N LEU A 115 11.18 19.31 4.37
CA LEU A 115 10.97 18.49 5.57
C LEU A 115 11.05 19.29 6.88
N ASP A 116 11.70 20.45 6.86
CA ASP A 116 11.82 21.33 8.03
C ASP A 116 10.63 22.31 8.17
N ASP A 117 9.74 22.34 7.18
CA ASP A 117 8.58 23.23 7.13
C ASP A 117 7.27 22.43 6.98
N PRO A 118 6.49 22.25 8.06
CA PRO A 118 5.20 21.55 8.02
C PRO A 118 4.15 22.19 7.09
N ASP A 119 4.26 23.49 6.80
CA ASP A 119 3.33 24.21 5.92
C ASP A 119 3.64 23.96 4.43
N SER A 120 4.78 23.33 4.13
CA SER A 120 5.20 22.99 2.77
C SER A 120 4.52 21.75 2.17
N LEU A 121 3.36 21.35 2.70
CA LEU A 121 2.59 20.20 2.22
C LEU A 121 2.16 20.39 0.77
N ILE A 122 2.63 19.48 -0.10
CA ILE A 122 2.15 19.34 -1.47
C ILE A 122 0.77 18.69 -1.39
N ARG A 123 -0.28 19.46 -1.69
CA ARG A 123 -1.68 19.02 -1.55
C ARG A 123 -2.12 18.08 -2.67
N GLU A 124 -1.60 18.31 -3.88
CA GLU A 124 -2.05 17.62 -5.08
C GLU A 124 -0.87 17.28 -5.98
N ILE A 125 -0.93 16.09 -6.57
CA ILE A 125 -0.06 15.61 -7.63
C ILE A 125 -0.97 15.19 -8.77
N ASP A 126 -1.04 16.01 -9.81
CA ASP A 126 -1.80 15.74 -11.03
C ASP A 126 -0.94 14.88 -11.96
N VAL A 127 -1.33 13.61 -12.09
CA VAL A 127 -0.61 12.61 -12.90
C VAL A 127 -0.69 12.94 -14.39
N ALA A 128 -1.71 13.67 -14.84
CA ALA A 128 -1.83 14.13 -16.22
C ALA A 128 -0.90 15.32 -16.53
N ASN A 129 -0.33 15.97 -15.51
CA ASN A 129 0.59 17.09 -15.65
C ASN A 129 2.05 16.69 -15.35
N PRO A 130 2.92 16.53 -16.37
CA PRO A 130 4.32 16.15 -16.17
C PRO A 130 5.10 17.08 -15.22
N ALA A 131 4.78 18.38 -15.20
CA ALA A 131 5.44 19.33 -14.31
C ALA A 131 5.04 19.12 -12.84
N SER A 132 3.79 18.70 -12.58
CA SER A 132 3.32 18.34 -11.23
C SER A 132 4.05 17.10 -10.73
N VAL A 133 4.14 16.07 -11.59
CA VAL A 133 4.89 14.83 -11.31
C VAL A 133 6.36 15.11 -11.05
N GLU A 134 7.02 15.92 -11.88
CA GLU A 134 8.44 16.27 -11.72
C GLU A 134 8.70 17.02 -10.41
N ALA A 135 7.84 18.00 -10.07
CA ALA A 135 7.94 18.74 -8.82
C ALA A 135 7.80 17.82 -7.59
N ALA A 136 6.81 16.93 -7.60
CA ALA A 136 6.61 15.96 -6.53
C ALA A 136 7.79 14.98 -6.39
N MET A 137 8.31 14.48 -7.51
CA MET A 137 9.45 13.55 -7.53
C MET A 137 10.77 14.22 -7.12
N THR A 138 10.88 15.52 -7.27
CA THR A 138 12.01 16.35 -6.82
C THR A 138 11.94 16.58 -5.31
N ALA A 139 10.75 16.89 -4.78
CA ALA A 139 10.52 17.04 -3.34
C ALA A 139 10.70 15.71 -2.58
N ALA A 140 10.38 14.59 -3.22
CA ALA A 140 10.38 13.29 -2.56
C ALA A 140 11.80 12.69 -2.39
N GLY A 141 12.24 12.58 -1.13
CA GLY A 141 13.48 11.89 -0.76
C GLY A 141 13.25 10.44 -0.27
N GLY A 142 14.30 9.61 -0.36
CA GLY A 142 14.36 8.30 0.33
C GLY A 142 13.15 7.38 0.09
N ARG A 143 12.49 6.93 1.17
CA ARG A 143 11.30 6.07 1.09
C ARG A 143 10.08 6.80 0.52
N MET A 144 9.98 8.12 0.69
CA MET A 144 8.86 8.90 0.17
C MET A 144 8.85 8.91 -1.36
N LYS A 145 10.03 8.99 -2.01
CA LYS A 145 10.14 8.90 -3.47
C LYS A 145 9.50 7.64 -4.04
N LYS A 146 9.67 6.50 -3.36
CA LYS A 146 9.06 5.22 -3.75
C LYS A 146 7.54 5.23 -3.56
N LYS A 147 7.04 5.87 -2.50
CA LYS A 147 5.60 6.02 -2.26
C LYS A 147 4.95 6.91 -3.31
N VAL A 148 5.55 8.07 -3.60
CA VAL A 148 5.07 9.00 -4.64
C VAL A 148 5.02 8.31 -6.00
N GLN A 149 6.11 7.64 -6.41
CA GLN A 149 6.11 6.86 -7.65
C GLN A 149 5.01 5.78 -7.65
N ALA A 150 4.86 5.03 -6.57
CA ALA A 150 3.82 4.01 -6.47
C ALA A 150 2.40 4.59 -6.55
N GLY A 151 2.16 5.79 -6.00
CA GLY A 151 0.89 6.50 -6.13
C GLY A 151 0.60 6.97 -7.55
N ILE A 152 1.62 7.48 -8.25
CA ILE A 152 1.51 7.85 -9.67
C ILE A 152 1.20 6.61 -10.52
N ASP A 153 1.95 5.53 -10.31
CA ASP A 153 1.76 4.27 -11.03
C ASP A 153 0.36 3.68 -10.77
N ALA A 154 -0.15 3.80 -9.54
CA ALA A 154 -1.48 3.34 -9.14
C ALA A 154 -2.60 4.07 -9.89
N VAL A 155 -2.54 5.39 -9.95
CA VAL A 155 -3.52 6.20 -10.69
C VAL A 155 -3.43 5.89 -12.18
N ALA A 156 -2.21 5.79 -12.72
CA ALA A 156 -2.01 5.38 -14.11
C ALA A 156 -2.54 3.96 -14.42
N ALA A 157 -2.60 3.08 -13.41
CA ALA A 157 -3.19 1.74 -13.49
C ALA A 157 -4.72 1.70 -13.31
N GLY A 158 -5.37 2.85 -13.09
CA GLY A 158 -6.83 2.99 -13.06
C GLY A 158 -7.44 3.10 -11.66
N ILE A 159 -6.64 3.23 -10.60
CA ILE A 159 -7.15 3.60 -9.27
C ILE A 159 -7.58 5.07 -9.31
N GLY A 160 -8.76 5.39 -8.77
CA GLY A 160 -9.32 6.74 -8.92
C GLY A 160 -8.47 7.85 -8.29
N ARG A 161 -7.91 7.61 -7.10
CA ARG A 161 -6.89 8.47 -6.47
C ARG A 161 -6.10 7.74 -5.39
N VAL A 162 -4.90 8.23 -5.08
CA VAL A 162 -4.11 7.79 -3.92
C VAL A 162 -3.93 8.96 -2.96
N VAL A 163 -4.10 8.73 -1.66
CA VAL A 163 -3.92 9.77 -0.63
C VAL A 163 -2.84 9.35 0.36
N PHE A 164 -1.76 10.12 0.45
CA PHE A 164 -0.80 10.02 1.55
C PHE A 164 -1.26 10.90 2.71
N ALA A 165 -1.53 10.31 3.88
CA ALA A 165 -2.12 11.03 5.00
C ALA A 165 -1.57 10.60 6.38
N ASP A 166 -1.88 11.41 7.40
CA ASP A 166 -1.41 11.22 8.77
C ASP A 166 -2.27 10.20 9.53
N ALA A 167 -1.64 9.19 10.12
CA ALA A 167 -2.29 8.19 10.97
C ALA A 167 -2.55 8.67 12.40
N ARG A 168 -1.89 9.75 12.84
CA ARG A 168 -1.88 10.22 14.24
C ARG A 168 -3.06 11.12 14.58
N VAL A 169 -3.69 11.69 13.57
CA VAL A 169 -4.84 12.57 13.76
C VAL A 169 -6.11 11.78 14.06
N GLU A 170 -7.10 12.44 14.66
CA GLU A 170 -8.42 11.83 14.82
C GLU A 170 -9.07 11.56 13.45
N ARG A 171 -9.81 10.45 13.37
CA ARG A 171 -10.53 10.02 12.15
C ARG A 171 -9.65 10.05 10.88
N PRO A 172 -8.46 9.42 10.90
CA PRO A 172 -7.44 9.62 9.87
C PRO A 172 -7.91 9.20 8.47
N VAL A 173 -8.69 8.11 8.37
CA VAL A 173 -9.25 7.64 7.08
C VAL A 173 -10.26 8.63 6.51
N SER A 174 -11.20 9.12 7.34
CA SER A 174 -12.23 10.07 6.88
C SER A 174 -11.62 11.39 6.43
N ARG A 175 -10.62 11.91 7.15
CA ARG A 175 -9.89 13.12 6.79
C ARG A 175 -9.12 12.95 5.48
N ALA A 176 -8.42 11.83 5.32
CA ALA A 176 -7.74 11.51 4.06
C ALA A 176 -8.70 11.45 2.87
N LEU A 177 -9.86 10.78 3.03
CA LEU A 177 -10.86 10.70 1.97
C LEU A 177 -11.47 12.06 1.63
N ALA A 178 -11.49 13.01 2.57
CA ALA A 178 -11.87 14.40 2.36
C ALA A 178 -10.76 15.28 1.73
N GLY A 179 -9.60 14.70 1.38
CA GLY A 179 -8.48 15.40 0.74
C GLY A 179 -7.45 15.97 1.70
N GLU A 180 -7.49 15.60 2.99
CA GLU A 180 -6.46 16.01 3.94
C GLU A 180 -5.20 15.15 3.80
N GLY A 181 -4.16 15.74 3.22
CA GLY A 181 -2.86 15.11 2.97
C GLY A 181 -2.32 15.52 1.61
N THR A 182 -1.63 14.60 0.95
CA THR A 182 -1.25 14.71 -0.47
C THR A 182 -2.10 13.78 -1.30
N VAL A 183 -2.90 14.34 -2.20
CA VAL A 183 -3.74 13.59 -3.14
C VAL A 183 -2.99 13.42 -4.45
N VAL A 184 -2.88 12.20 -4.93
CA VAL A 184 -2.39 11.85 -6.27
C VAL A 184 -3.61 11.46 -7.09
N GLY A 185 -3.86 12.14 -8.20
CA GLY A 185 -5.03 11.97 -9.04
C GLY A 185 -4.73 12.20 -10.51
#